data_AF-A0AAD7J9S1-F1
#
_entry.id   AF-A0AAD7J9S1-F1
#
_cell.length_a   1.000
_cell.length_b   1.000
_cell.length_c   1.000
_cell.angle_alpha   90.00
_cell.angle_beta   90.00
_cell.angle_gamma   90.00
#
_symmetry.space_group_name_H-M   'P 1'
#
loop_
_entity.id
_entity.type
_entity.pdbx_description
1 polymer ?
#
loop_
_entity_poly.entity_id
_entity_poly.type
_entity_poly.pdbx_seq_one_letter_code
_entity_poly.pdbx_strand_id
1 'polypeptide(L)'
;MDLRVNPDEFRSRGDIRHMITTLRSLLTRPMGLDIGGFHITPDIVSEHLQVVGISQQQINTLLNPIDHQDAPLAYNLLRVLWTLPDAPATASPNFIRARVALQIFGRLAQHLVTQENLEAGAIRSENLT
;
A
#
# COMPACT_ATOMS: atom_id res chain seq x y z
N MET A 1 38.39 -1.62 5.18
CA MET A 1 36.92 -1.55 5.17
C MET A 1 36.46 -2.64 4.23
N ASP A 2 35.91 -3.72 4.78
CA ASP A 2 35.52 -4.90 4.02
C ASP A 2 34.01 -4.81 3.76
N LEU A 3 33.61 -4.67 2.49
CA LEU A 3 32.20 -4.50 2.05
C LEU A 3 31.54 -5.86 1.80
N ARG A 4 31.76 -6.81 2.71
CA ARG A 4 31.10 -8.12 2.66
C ARG A 4 29.74 -8.00 3.33
N VAL A 5 28.79 -7.42 2.61
CA VAL A 5 27.39 -7.44 3.04
C VAL A 5 26.89 -8.87 2.83
N ASN A 6 26.45 -9.52 3.91
CA ASN A 6 25.76 -10.80 3.78
C ASN A 6 24.51 -10.59 2.93
N PRO A 7 24.21 -11.44 1.93
CA PRO A 7 23.01 -11.29 1.12
C PRO A 7 21.72 -11.29 1.97
N ASP A 8 21.77 -11.95 3.14
CA ASP A 8 20.66 -12.05 4.10
C ASP A 8 20.48 -10.82 5.01
N GLU A 9 21.42 -9.87 5.02
CA GLU A 9 21.36 -8.69 5.89
C GLU A 9 20.52 -7.54 5.32
N PHE A 10 20.08 -7.63 4.06
CA PHE A 10 19.42 -6.51 3.41
C PHE A 10 17.92 -6.38 3.71
N ARG A 11 17.27 -7.37 4.33
CA ARG A 11 15.79 -7.38 4.49
C ARG A 11 15.35 -8.06 5.79
N SER A 12 15.50 -7.34 6.90
CA SER A 12 14.91 -7.75 8.18
C SER A 12 13.40 -7.55 8.14
N ARG A 13 12.65 -8.36 8.90
CA ARG A 13 11.21 -8.17 9.15
C ARG A 13 10.85 -6.76 9.65
N GLY A 14 11.83 -6.05 10.24
CA GLY A 14 11.73 -4.62 10.58
C GLY A 14 11.52 -3.71 9.35
N ASP A 15 12.12 -4.06 8.22
CA ASP A 15 12.10 -3.25 6.99
C ASP A 15 10.75 -3.33 6.29
N ILE A 16 10.05 -4.48 6.32
CA ILE A 16 8.71 -4.60 5.72
C ILE A 16 7.67 -3.85 6.54
N ARG A 17 7.72 -3.94 7.87
CA ARG A 17 6.86 -3.14 8.74
C ARG A 17 7.02 -1.65 8.40
N HIS A 18 8.27 -1.20 8.30
CA HIS A 18 8.59 0.18 7.97
C HIS A 18 8.11 0.56 6.56
N MET A 19 8.32 -0.30 5.56
CA MET A 19 7.85 -0.09 4.19
C MET A 19 6.32 0.05 4.13
N ILE A 20 5.58 -0.82 4.81
CA ILE A 20 4.11 -0.75 4.88
C ILE A 20 3.65 0.58 5.48
N THR A 21 4.24 0.99 6.61
CA THR A 21 3.89 2.28 7.24
C THR A 21 4.29 3.48 6.37
N THR A 22 5.41 3.39 5.65
CA THR A 22 5.88 4.42 4.72
C THR A 22 4.92 4.58 3.54
N LEU A 23 4.52 3.46 2.91
CA LEU A 23 3.55 3.46 1.81
C LEU A 23 2.21 4.05 2.23
N ARG A 24 1.71 3.72 3.42
CA ARG A 24 0.52 4.38 3.98
C ARG A 24 0.75 5.88 4.16
N SER A 25 1.89 6.28 4.71
CA SER A 25 2.15 7.70 4.97
C SER A 25 2.06 8.55 3.70
N LEU A 26 2.47 8.01 2.54
CA LEU A 26 2.36 8.72 1.26
C LEU A 26 0.90 9.03 0.88
N LEU A 27 -0.04 8.17 1.30
CA LEU A 27 -1.47 8.32 1.01
C LEU A 27 -2.21 9.19 2.04
N THR A 28 -1.67 9.37 3.24
CA THR A 28 -2.31 10.14 4.33
C THR A 28 -1.76 11.56 4.48
N ARG A 29 -0.63 11.86 3.86
CA ARG A 29 -0.02 13.19 3.92
C ARG A 29 -0.87 14.21 3.16
N PRO A 30 -1.08 15.43 3.71
CA PRO A 30 -1.81 16.50 3.02
C PRO A 30 -1.22 16.90 1.67
N MET A 31 0.10 16.70 1.50
CA MET A 31 0.81 16.98 0.24
C MET A 31 0.36 16.07 -0.91
N GLY A 32 -0.25 14.93 -0.61
CA GLY A 32 -0.62 13.94 -1.63
C GLY A 32 0.60 13.25 -2.26
N LEU A 33 0.32 12.55 -3.37
CA LEU A 33 1.28 11.77 -4.13
C LEU A 33 0.93 11.79 -5.62
N ASP A 34 1.93 12.05 -6.47
CA ASP A 34 1.76 11.96 -7.92
C ASP A 34 2.03 10.55 -8.44
N ILE A 35 1.08 10.01 -9.19
CA ILE A 35 1.18 8.68 -9.80
C ILE A 35 0.73 8.76 -11.26
N GLY A 36 1.64 8.46 -12.19
CA GLY A 36 1.32 8.45 -13.62
C GLY A 36 0.75 9.78 -14.15
N GLY A 37 1.21 10.91 -13.60
CA GLY A 37 0.71 12.24 -13.96
C GLY A 37 -0.67 12.59 -13.37
N PHE A 38 -1.11 11.87 -12.34
CA PHE A 38 -2.32 12.18 -11.58
C PHE A 38 -1.97 12.42 -10.11
N HIS A 39 -2.41 13.55 -9.57
CA HIS A 39 -2.15 13.94 -8.19
C HIS A 39 -3.22 13.35 -7.26
N ILE A 40 -2.82 12.46 -6.35
CA ILE A 40 -3.70 11.78 -5.40
C ILE A 40 -3.60 12.48 -4.05
N THR A 41 -4.74 12.96 -3.54
CA THR A 41 -4.86 13.50 -2.19
C THR A 41 -5.57 12.50 -1.26
N PRO A 42 -5.47 12.66 0.07
CA PRO A 42 -6.24 11.83 1.01
C PRO A 42 -7.75 11.86 0.76
N ASP A 43 -8.30 12.99 0.29
CA ASP A 43 -9.72 13.13 -0.05
C ASP A 43 -10.11 12.25 -1.24
N ILE A 44 -9.26 12.19 -2.27
CA ILE A 44 -9.45 11.28 -3.40
C ILE A 44 -9.40 9.83 -2.92
N VAL A 45 -8.46 9.47 -2.04
CA VAL A 45 -8.43 8.13 -1.45
C VAL A 45 -9.75 7.85 -0.72
N SER A 46 -10.20 8.77 0.13
CA SER A 46 -11.46 8.66 0.89
C SER A 46 -12.66 8.42 -0.02
N GLU A 47 -12.85 9.24 -1.07
CA GLU A 47 -13.94 9.10 -2.04
C GLU A 47 -13.94 7.71 -2.68
N HIS A 48 -12.75 7.23 -3.09
CA HIS A 48 -12.59 5.93 -3.71
C HIS A 48 -12.84 4.75 -2.76
N LEU A 49 -12.58 4.92 -1.45
CA LEU A 49 -12.89 3.95 -0.40
C LEU A 49 -14.39 3.91 -0.06
N GLN A 50 -15.06 5.07 -0.06
CA GLN A 50 -16.52 5.13 0.16
C GLN A 50 -17.27 4.38 -0.94
N VAL A 51 -16.86 4.55 -2.20
CA VAL A 51 -17.50 3.87 -3.36
C VAL A 51 -17.41 2.35 -3.27
N VAL A 52 -16.37 1.80 -2.63
CA VAL A 52 -16.24 0.35 -2.40
C VAL A 52 -16.93 -0.12 -1.11
N GLY A 53 -17.71 0.75 -0.47
CA GLY A 53 -18.57 0.41 0.67
C GLY A 53 -17.90 0.52 2.04
N ILE A 54 -16.73 1.15 2.14
CA ILE A 54 -16.08 1.37 3.44
C ILE A 54 -16.76 2.55 4.15
N SER A 55 -17.13 2.34 5.41
CA SER A 55 -17.80 3.36 6.21
C SER A 55 -16.89 4.56 6.48
N GLN A 56 -17.45 5.77 6.60
CA GLN A 56 -16.67 6.97 6.88
C GLN A 56 -15.83 6.85 8.15
N GLN A 57 -16.35 6.20 9.19
CA GLN A 57 -15.61 5.95 10.42
C GLN A 57 -14.36 5.11 10.16
N GLN A 58 -14.47 4.04 9.38
CA GLN A 58 -13.32 3.20 9.02
C GLN A 58 -12.31 3.96 8.15
N ILE A 59 -12.79 4.78 7.21
CA ILE A 59 -11.92 5.63 6.38
C ILE A 59 -11.13 6.60 7.24
N ASN A 60 -11.78 7.27 8.19
CA ASN A 60 -11.12 8.19 9.11
C ASN A 60 -10.02 7.47 9.90
N THR A 61 -10.26 6.23 10.34
CA THR A 61 -9.23 5.42 10.99
C THR A 61 -8.09 5.08 10.03
N LEU A 62 -8.40 4.53 8.84
CA LEU A 62 -7.40 4.14 7.84
C LEU A 62 -6.51 5.30 7.39
N LEU A 63 -7.10 6.49 7.22
CA LEU A 63 -6.42 7.69 6.75
C LEU A 63 -5.92 8.60 7.88
N ASN A 64 -6.10 8.24 9.16
CA ASN A 64 -5.63 9.04 10.28
C ASN A 64 -4.10 9.17 10.24
N PRO A 65 -3.55 10.39 10.03
CA PRO A 65 -2.11 10.55 9.93
C PRO A 65 -1.42 10.27 11.25
N ILE A 66 -2.06 10.49 12.41
CA ILE A 66 -1.41 10.44 13.74
C ILE A 66 -0.89 9.03 14.09
N ASP A 67 -1.54 7.99 13.57
CA ASP A 67 -1.23 6.61 13.92
C ASP A 67 -0.12 6.01 13.04
N HIS A 68 1.06 6.65 13.02
CA HIS A 68 2.14 6.35 12.06
C HIS A 68 2.79 4.96 12.19
N GLN A 69 2.53 4.21 13.27
CA GLN A 69 3.21 2.93 13.55
C GLN A 69 2.29 1.70 13.57
N ASP A 70 0.99 1.85 13.33
CA ASP A 70 0.07 0.72 13.19
C ASP A 70 0.23 0.06 11.80
N ALA A 71 1.14 -0.91 11.74
CA ALA A 71 1.40 -1.69 10.55
C ALA A 71 0.21 -2.56 10.09
N PRO A 72 -0.57 -3.21 10.98
CA PRO A 72 -1.85 -3.82 10.62
C PRO A 72 -2.82 -2.86 9.91
N LEU A 73 -3.00 -1.65 10.44
CA LEU A 73 -3.88 -0.64 9.85
C LEU A 73 -3.40 -0.20 8.47
N ALA A 74 -2.09 0.02 8.33
CA ALA A 74 -1.47 0.34 7.05
C ALA A 74 -1.62 -0.78 6.04
N TYR A 75 -1.37 -2.02 6.45
CA TYR A 75 -1.56 -3.16 5.58
C TYR A 75 -3.03 -3.32 5.14
N ASN A 76 -4.00 -3.05 6.01
CA ASN A 76 -5.42 -3.09 5.65
C ASN A 76 -5.78 -2.02 4.60
N LEU A 77 -5.31 -0.78 4.76
CA LEU A 77 -5.52 0.27 3.75
C LEU A 77 -4.93 -0.15 2.41
N LEU A 78 -3.67 -0.59 2.42
CA LEU A 78 -2.97 -1.01 1.22
C LEU A 78 -3.72 -2.18 0.56
N ARG A 79 -4.07 -3.22 1.31
CA ARG A 79 -4.85 -4.37 0.81
C ARG A 79 -6.13 -3.93 0.09
N VAL A 80 -6.88 -2.97 0.64
CA VAL A 80 -8.08 -2.44 -0.04
C VAL A 80 -7.71 -1.82 -1.39
N LEU A 81 -6.64 -1.03 -1.45
CA LEU A 81 -6.17 -0.42 -2.70
C LEU A 81 -5.75 -1.45 -3.74
N TRP A 82 -5.17 -2.58 -3.30
CA TRP A 82 -4.68 -3.65 -4.18
C TRP A 82 -5.83 -4.43 -4.80
N THR A 83 -6.95 -4.52 -4.07
CA THR A 83 -8.17 -5.21 -4.50
C THR A 83 -9.22 -4.24 -5.04
N LEU A 84 -8.85 -3.01 -5.42
CA LEU A 84 -9.81 -2.04 -5.93
C LEU A 84 -10.43 -2.53 -7.24
N PRO A 85 -11.77 -2.63 -7.31
CA PRO A 85 -12.44 -2.93 -8.56
C PRO A 85 -12.25 -1.78 -9.55
N ASP A 86 -12.55 -2.05 -10.81
CA ASP A 86 -12.56 -1.02 -11.83
C ASP A 86 -13.56 0.09 -11.49
N ALA A 87 -13.31 1.28 -12.04
CA ALA A 87 -14.19 2.41 -11.83
C ALA A 87 -15.60 2.09 -12.34
N PRO A 88 -16.67 2.55 -11.67
CA PRO A 88 -18.02 2.44 -12.19
C PRO A 88 -18.11 3.01 -13.61
N ALA A 89 -18.89 2.38 -14.49
CA ALA A 89 -19.04 2.84 -15.88
C ALA A 89 -19.63 4.26 -15.99
N THR A 90 -20.33 4.71 -14.95
CA THR A 90 -20.92 6.05 -14.83
C THR A 90 -19.99 7.09 -14.23
N ALA A 91 -18.76 6.71 -13.84
CA ALA A 91 -17.84 7.59 -13.18
C ALA A 91 -17.29 8.67 -14.13
N SER A 92 -16.92 9.83 -13.56
CA SER A 92 -16.30 10.91 -14.32
C SER A 92 -14.92 10.48 -14.86
N PRO A 93 -14.45 11.07 -15.97
CA PRO A 93 -13.11 10.79 -16.48
C PRO A 93 -12.00 11.03 -15.44
N ASN A 94 -12.18 12.03 -14.56
CA ASN A 94 -11.24 12.33 -13.50
C ASN A 94 -11.19 11.21 -12.45
N PHE A 95 -12.36 10.71 -12.03
CA PHE A 95 -12.47 9.59 -11.10
C PHE A 95 -11.86 8.31 -11.70
N ILE A 96 -12.08 8.05 -12.99
CA ILE A 96 -11.48 6.90 -13.68
C ILE A 96 -9.94 7.00 -13.64
N ARG A 97 -9.38 8.17 -13.93
CA ARG A 97 -7.92 8.39 -13.86
C ARG A 97 -7.37 8.21 -12.44
N ALA A 98 -8.06 8.75 -11.44
CA ALA A 98 -7.73 8.53 -10.03
C ALA A 98 -7.77 7.03 -9.67
N ARG A 99 -8.80 6.29 -10.12
CA ARG A 99 -8.94 4.85 -9.89
C ARG A 99 -7.75 4.08 -10.47
N VAL A 100 -7.37 4.38 -11.71
CA VAL A 100 -6.23 3.74 -12.36
C VAL A 100 -4.94 4.02 -11.60
N ALA A 101 -4.72 5.26 -11.17
CA ALA A 101 -3.55 5.66 -10.39
C ALA A 101 -3.49 4.90 -9.04
N LEU A 102 -4.61 4.81 -8.32
CA LEU A 102 -4.72 4.04 -7.08
C LEU A 102 -4.50 2.54 -7.28
N GLN A 103 -5.02 1.96 -8.36
CA GLN A 103 -4.78 0.55 -8.71
C GLN A 103 -3.31 0.29 -9.05
N ILE A 104 -2.62 1.23 -9.74
CA ILE A 104 -1.18 1.13 -9.99
C ILE A 104 -0.40 1.14 -8.67
N PHE A 105 -0.69 2.10 -7.79
CA PHE A 105 -0.10 2.15 -6.46
C PHE A 105 -0.35 0.86 -5.69
N GLY A 106 -1.58 0.36 -5.78
CA GLY A 106 -1.97 -0.84 -5.07
C GLY A 106 -1.21 -2.07 -5.55
N ARG A 107 -1.13 -2.28 -6.87
CA ARG A 107 -0.31 -3.37 -7.43
C ARG A 107 1.16 -3.28 -7.02
N LEU A 108 1.74 -2.08 -7.05
CA LEU A 108 3.12 -1.87 -6.59
C LEU A 108 3.27 -2.29 -5.11
N ALA A 109 2.41 -1.78 -4.25
CA ALA A 109 2.45 -2.11 -2.83
C ALA A 109 2.18 -3.60 -2.56
N GLN A 110 1.32 -4.25 -3.34
CA GLN A 110 1.12 -5.70 -3.28
C GLN A 110 2.45 -6.41 -3.57
N HIS A 111 3.09 -6.13 -4.70
CA HIS A 111 4.36 -6.79 -5.05
C HIS A 111 5.44 -6.58 -3.99
N LEU A 112 5.57 -5.35 -3.47
CA LEU A 112 6.54 -5.04 -2.43
C LEU A 112 6.29 -5.82 -1.13
N VAL A 113 5.03 -6.02 -0.75
CA VAL A 113 4.69 -6.72 0.51
C VAL A 113 4.57 -8.24 0.34
N THR A 114 4.15 -8.74 -0.83
CA THR A 114 3.92 -10.18 -1.03
C THR A 114 5.11 -10.94 -1.59
N GLN A 115 6.07 -10.29 -2.26
CA GLN A 115 7.30 -10.99 -2.69
C GLN A 115 8.09 -11.57 -1.51
N GLU A 116 7.94 -11.01 -0.32
CA GLU A 116 8.52 -11.56 0.92
C GLU A 116 7.87 -12.91 1.33
N ASN A 117 6.56 -13.09 1.14
CA ASN A 117 5.87 -14.33 1.54
C ASN A 117 6.28 -15.54 0.68
N LEU A 118 6.74 -15.29 -0.55
CA LEU A 118 7.22 -16.34 -1.46
C LEU A 118 8.64 -16.81 -1.07
N GLU A 119 9.52 -15.89 -0.68
CA GLU A 119 10.88 -16.24 -0.23
C GLU A 119 10.89 -16.86 1.18
N ALA A 120 10.03 -16.39 2.09
CA ALA A 120 9.85 -17.01 3.42
C ALA A 120 9.27 -18.44 3.35
N GLY A 121 8.55 -18.77 2.27
CA GLY A 121 8.10 -20.14 1.98
C GLY A 121 9.20 -21.01 1.37
N ALA A 122 10.00 -20.46 0.45
CA ALA A 122 11.08 -21.18 -0.23
C ALA A 122 12.23 -21.58 0.72
N ILE A 123 12.61 -20.71 1.65
CA ILE A 123 13.67 -20.99 2.65
C ILE A 123 13.23 -22.07 3.66
N ARG A 124 11.92 -22.26 3.88
CA ARG A 124 11.39 -23.34 4.74
C ARG A 124 11.39 -24.71 4.07
N SER A 125 11.33 -24.78 2.74
CA SER A 125 11.45 -26.04 1.99
C SER A 125 12.89 -26.51 1.82
N GLU A 126 13.88 -25.61 1.84
CA GLU A 126 15.30 -25.99 1.68
C GLU A 126 15.95 -26.47 2.98
N ASN A 127 15.36 -26.19 4.15
CA ASN A 127 15.86 -26.68 5.45
C ASN A 127 15.22 -28.01 5.90
N LEU A 128 14.53 -28.72 5.01
CA LEU A 128 13.92 -30.04 5.26
C LEU A 128 14.42 -31.14 4.32
N THR A 129 15.54 -30.94 3.64
CA THR A 129 16.23 -31.95 2.82
C THR A 129 17.68 -32.06 3.25
#